data_AF-A0AAD4UY35-F1
#
_entry.id   AF-A0AAD4UY35-F1
#
_cell.length_a   1.000
_cell.length_b   1.000
_cell.length_c   1.000
_cell.angle_alpha   90.00
_cell.angle_beta   90.00
_cell.angle_gamma   90.00
#
_symmetry.space_group_name_H-M   'P 1'
#
loop_
_entity.id
_entity.type
_entity.pdbx_description
1 polymer ?
#
loop_
_entity_poly.entity_id
_entity_poly.type
_entity_poly.pdbx_seq_one_letter_code
_entity_poly.pdbx_strand_id
1 'polypeptide(L)'
;MSQTAINSEIFFFTVQIALTLYKFALRSTSNTSIQAFHRTEIQMGAINKLLLGIFSIALILSTHVSQARPNKEPHQDFIDEHNRARAEVGVGPIKWNDTVAAYAQNYADSKIETCEMVHSQGPYGENLAEGYGEMTGGQAVKFWVTEKPNYDYASNTCVGDVCGHYTQVVWRNSTYVGCARAKCNNGWMFVICSYYPPGNYIGERPY
;
A
#
# COMPACT_ATOMS: atom_id res chain seq x y z
N MET A 1 -28.59 -4.21 -1.45
CA MET A 1 -28.14 -5.39 -2.23
C MET A 1 -27.28 -4.88 -3.38
N SER A 2 -26.12 -5.48 -3.63
CA SER A 2 -25.21 -5.01 -4.70
C SER A 2 -25.78 -5.34 -6.08
N GLN A 3 -25.45 -4.53 -7.08
CA GLN A 3 -25.85 -4.73 -8.49
C GLN A 3 -25.50 -6.14 -9.01
N THR A 4 -24.43 -6.73 -8.48
CA THR A 4 -24.00 -8.11 -8.74
C THR A 4 -24.98 -9.18 -8.27
N ALA A 5 -25.67 -8.97 -7.15
CA ALA A 5 -26.64 -9.95 -6.62
C ALA A 5 -27.95 -9.98 -7.43
N ILE A 6 -28.38 -8.83 -7.95
CA ILE A 6 -29.59 -8.71 -8.78
C ILE A 6 -29.39 -9.41 -10.14
N ASN A 7 -28.20 -9.28 -10.72
CA ASN A 7 -27.87 -9.90 -12.00
C ASN A 7 -27.79 -11.44 -11.92
N SER A 8 -27.36 -12.00 -10.77
CA SER A 8 -27.36 -13.45 -10.58
C SER A 8 -28.77 -14.02 -10.48
N GLU A 9 -29.70 -13.36 -9.78
CA GLU A 9 -31.06 -13.89 -9.63
C GLU A 9 -31.84 -13.87 -10.96
N ILE A 10 -31.70 -12.81 -11.76
CA ILE A 10 -32.34 -12.72 -13.09
C ILE A 10 -31.83 -13.84 -14.03
N PHE A 11 -30.55 -14.20 -13.94
CA PHE A 11 -29.99 -15.31 -14.71
C PHE A 11 -30.59 -16.67 -14.30
N PHE A 12 -30.78 -16.92 -13.00
CA PHE A 12 -31.40 -18.16 -12.53
C PHE A 12 -32.86 -18.30 -12.98
N PHE A 13 -33.65 -17.21 -12.94
CA PHE A 13 -35.04 -17.25 -13.37
C PHE A 13 -35.19 -17.50 -14.88
N THR A 14 -34.34 -16.91 -15.71
CA THR A 14 -34.40 -17.09 -17.18
C THR A 14 -34.03 -18.51 -17.60
N VAL A 15 -33.03 -19.13 -16.96
CA VAL A 15 -32.64 -20.54 -17.20
C VAL A 15 -33.76 -21.49 -16.80
N GLN A 16 -34.43 -21.25 -15.67
CA GLN A 16 -35.51 -22.12 -15.20
C GLN A 16 -36.73 -22.08 -16.14
N ILE A 17 -37.11 -20.90 -16.63
CA ILE A 17 -38.20 -20.75 -17.61
C ILE A 17 -37.87 -21.48 -18.92
N ALA A 18 -36.63 -21.37 -19.42
CA ALA A 18 -36.20 -22.06 -20.63
C ALA A 18 -36.27 -23.59 -20.49
N LEU A 19 -35.84 -24.12 -19.33
CA LEU A 19 -35.93 -25.55 -19.01
C LEU A 19 -37.37 -26.06 -18.91
N THR A 20 -38.29 -25.26 -18.37
CA THR A 20 -39.70 -25.62 -18.28
C THR A 20 -40.39 -25.63 -19.65
N LEU A 21 -40.12 -24.62 -20.49
CA LEU A 21 -40.65 -24.56 -21.85
C LEU A 21 -40.11 -25.69 -22.73
N TYR A 22 -38.83 -26.04 -22.57
CA TYR A 22 -38.21 -27.18 -23.24
C TYR A 22 -38.90 -28.50 -22.87
N LYS A 23 -39.15 -28.75 -21.58
CA LYS A 23 -39.87 -29.95 -21.12
C LYS A 23 -41.30 -30.03 -21.64
N PHE A 24 -41.98 -28.89 -21.82
CA PHE A 24 -43.32 -28.85 -22.40
C PHE A 24 -43.32 -29.21 -23.89
N ALA A 25 -42.35 -28.71 -24.66
CA ALA A 25 -42.21 -29.04 -26.09
C ALA A 25 -42.00 -30.54 -26.34
N LEU A 26 -41.26 -31.22 -25.45
CA LEU A 26 -40.98 -32.66 -25.53
C LEU A 26 -42.19 -33.57 -25.29
N ARG A 27 -43.26 -33.04 -24.71
CA ARG A 27 -44.49 -33.82 -24.45
C ARG A 27 -45.36 -33.99 -25.72
N SER A 28 -44.99 -33.38 -26.85
CA SER A 28 -45.81 -33.31 -28.07
C SER A 28 -45.33 -34.16 -29.26
N THR A 29 -44.22 -34.89 -29.16
CA THR A 29 -43.59 -35.57 -30.31
C THR A 29 -43.60 -37.11 -30.25
N SER A 30 -43.79 -37.78 -31.40
CA SER A 30 -43.96 -39.23 -31.57
C SER A 30 -42.69 -40.11 -31.37
N ASN A 31 -42.89 -41.40 -31.07
CA ASN A 31 -41.88 -42.36 -30.58
C ASN A 31 -40.64 -42.66 -31.45
N THR A 32 -40.67 -42.53 -32.77
CA THR A 32 -39.47 -42.77 -33.62
C THR A 32 -38.48 -41.62 -33.59
N SER A 33 -38.95 -40.41 -33.30
CA SER A 33 -38.11 -39.22 -33.10
C SER A 33 -37.35 -39.28 -31.78
N ILE A 34 -37.84 -40.07 -30.80
CA ILE A 34 -37.29 -40.14 -29.44
C ILE A 34 -35.90 -40.77 -29.42
N GLN A 35 -35.61 -41.79 -30.23
CA GLN A 35 -34.28 -42.42 -30.22
C GLN A 35 -33.20 -41.59 -30.92
N ALA A 36 -33.53 -40.89 -32.01
CA ALA A 36 -32.64 -39.92 -32.64
C ALA A 36 -32.39 -38.72 -31.70
N PHE A 37 -33.45 -38.24 -31.05
CA PHE A 37 -33.42 -37.19 -30.05
C PHE A 37 -32.58 -37.58 -28.82
N HIS A 38 -32.72 -38.81 -28.31
CA HIS A 38 -31.92 -39.32 -27.18
C HIS A 38 -30.42 -39.38 -27.52
N ARG A 39 -30.07 -39.74 -28.76
CA ARG A 39 -28.68 -39.79 -29.22
C ARG A 39 -28.06 -38.38 -29.32
N THR A 40 -28.83 -37.39 -29.79
CA THR A 40 -28.44 -35.98 -29.77
C THR A 40 -28.42 -35.38 -28.36
N GLU A 41 -29.29 -35.77 -27.43
CA GLU A 41 -29.26 -35.31 -26.03
C GLU A 41 -28.05 -35.87 -25.27
N ILE A 42 -27.64 -37.10 -25.53
CA ILE A 42 -26.41 -37.66 -24.93
C ILE A 42 -25.17 -36.90 -25.47
N GLN A 43 -25.14 -36.56 -26.77
CA GLN A 43 -24.06 -35.76 -27.35
C GLN A 43 -24.06 -34.31 -26.88
N MET A 44 -25.22 -33.62 -26.86
CA MET A 44 -25.35 -32.26 -26.34
C MET A 44 -25.10 -32.18 -24.83
N GLY A 45 -25.48 -33.21 -24.07
CA GLY A 45 -25.17 -33.33 -22.65
C GLY A 45 -23.68 -33.51 -22.38
N ALA A 46 -22.97 -34.24 -23.25
CA ALA A 46 -21.51 -34.35 -23.18
C ALA A 46 -20.82 -33.03 -23.56
N ILE A 47 -21.28 -32.35 -24.61
CA ILE A 47 -20.76 -31.03 -25.03
C ILE A 47 -21.03 -29.98 -23.95
N ASN A 48 -22.23 -29.93 -23.36
CA ASN A 48 -22.55 -29.00 -22.28
C ASN A 48 -21.74 -29.28 -21.01
N LYS A 49 -21.46 -30.54 -20.67
CA LYS A 49 -20.56 -30.88 -19.55
C LYS A 49 -19.12 -30.47 -19.82
N LEU A 50 -18.65 -30.62 -21.07
CA LEU A 50 -17.33 -30.18 -21.48
C LEU A 50 -17.21 -28.65 -21.46
N LEU A 51 -18.22 -27.94 -21.97
CA LEU A 51 -18.29 -26.47 -21.97
C LEU A 51 -18.39 -25.91 -20.54
N LEU A 52 -19.23 -26.49 -19.68
CA LEU A 52 -19.32 -26.11 -18.25
C LEU A 52 -18.01 -26.39 -17.51
N GLY A 53 -17.33 -27.49 -17.83
CA GLY A 53 -16.00 -27.80 -17.29
C GLY A 53 -14.94 -26.79 -17.71
N ILE A 54 -14.90 -26.41 -18.98
CA ILE A 54 -13.99 -25.38 -19.51
C ILE A 54 -14.29 -24.01 -18.88
N PHE A 55 -15.56 -23.63 -18.74
CA PHE A 55 -15.96 -22.38 -18.08
C PHE A 55 -15.56 -22.34 -16.61
N SER A 56 -15.71 -23.47 -15.90
CA SER A 56 -15.31 -23.61 -14.50
C SER A 56 -13.79 -23.51 -14.33
N ILE A 57 -13.01 -24.12 -15.23
CA ILE A 57 -11.55 -24.02 -15.24
C ILE A 57 -11.09 -22.59 -15.56
N ALA A 58 -11.74 -21.90 -16.49
CA ALA A 58 -11.46 -20.50 -16.82
C ALA A 58 -11.79 -19.54 -15.64
N LEU A 59 -12.87 -19.82 -14.89
CA LEU A 59 -13.22 -19.05 -13.68
C LEU A 59 -12.17 -19.26 -12.57
N ILE A 60 -11.71 -20.50 -12.38
CA ILE A 60 -10.68 -20.84 -11.38
C ILE A 60 -9.33 -20.19 -11.75
N LEU A 61 -8.94 -20.20 -13.04
CA LEU A 61 -7.75 -19.49 -13.53
C LEU A 61 -7.86 -17.97 -13.34
N SER A 62 -9.06 -17.39 -13.43
CA SER A 62 -9.29 -15.96 -13.19
C SER A 62 -9.17 -15.59 -11.70
N THR A 63 -9.44 -16.52 -10.78
CA THR A 63 -9.26 -16.32 -9.33
C THR A 63 -7.82 -16.54 -8.84
N HIS A 64 -6.93 -17.07 -9.68
CA HIS A 64 -5.51 -17.28 -9.36
C HIS A 64 -4.58 -16.21 -9.92
N VAL A 65 -5.11 -15.11 -10.48
CA VAL A 65 -4.35 -13.87 -10.52
C VAL A 65 -4.24 -13.41 -9.07
N SER A 66 -3.25 -13.96 -8.36
CA SER A 66 -2.79 -13.42 -7.09
C SER A 66 -2.72 -11.92 -7.26
N GLN A 67 -3.48 -11.19 -6.45
CA GLN A 67 -3.09 -9.82 -6.14
C GLN A 67 -1.71 -9.93 -5.49
N ALA A 68 -0.66 -9.98 -6.31
CA ALA A 68 0.63 -9.53 -5.90
C ALA A 68 0.37 -8.08 -5.47
N ARG A 69 0.18 -7.88 -4.16
CA ARG A 69 0.31 -6.53 -3.60
C ARG A 69 1.63 -6.03 -4.15
N PRO A 70 1.68 -4.88 -4.84
CA PRO A 70 2.95 -4.34 -5.28
C PRO A 70 3.82 -4.34 -4.04
N ASN A 71 4.94 -5.08 -4.07
CA ASN A 71 5.92 -5.05 -3.00
C ASN A 71 6.27 -3.57 -2.88
N LYS A 72 5.78 -2.90 -1.82
CA LYS A 72 6.24 -1.55 -1.53
C LYS A 72 7.74 -1.69 -1.38
N GLU A 73 8.48 -0.92 -2.18
CA GLU A 73 9.93 -0.81 -2.01
C GLU A 73 10.22 -0.58 -0.51
N PRO A 74 11.29 -1.18 0.05
CA PRO A 74 11.53 -1.21 1.50
C PRO A 74 11.64 0.16 2.19
N HIS A 75 11.65 1.25 1.40
CA HIS A 75 11.70 2.64 1.84
C HIS A 75 10.44 3.47 1.50
N GLN A 76 9.45 2.88 0.80
CA GLN A 76 8.31 3.63 0.27
C GLN A 76 7.43 4.22 1.39
N ASP A 77 7.37 3.59 2.55
CA ASP A 77 6.62 4.08 3.70
C ASP A 77 7.20 5.40 4.26
N PHE A 78 8.53 5.58 4.25
CA PHE A 78 9.14 6.87 4.54
C PHE A 78 8.71 7.93 3.52
N ILE A 79 8.85 7.64 2.22
CA ILE A 79 8.57 8.59 1.14
C ILE A 79 7.09 9.01 1.14
N ASP A 80 6.18 8.05 1.26
CA ASP A 80 4.74 8.30 1.27
C ASP A 80 4.36 9.25 2.41
N GLU A 81 4.95 9.05 3.59
CA GLU A 81 4.62 9.83 4.77
C GLU A 81 5.18 11.25 4.71
N HIS A 82 6.43 11.42 4.27
CA HIS A 82 7.01 12.74 4.04
C HIS A 82 6.17 13.52 3.02
N ASN A 83 5.83 12.88 1.90
CA ASN A 83 5.11 13.53 0.82
C ASN A 83 3.67 13.86 1.20
N ARG A 84 3.04 13.09 2.10
CA ARG A 84 1.76 13.48 2.68
C ARG A 84 1.88 14.76 3.50
N ALA A 85 2.81 14.81 4.45
CA ALA A 85 3.01 15.99 5.30
C ALA A 85 3.41 17.25 4.49
N ARG A 86 4.28 17.09 3.49
CA ARG A 86 4.70 18.18 2.60
C ARG A 86 3.55 18.73 1.75
N ALA A 87 2.70 17.84 1.24
CA ALA A 87 1.52 18.25 0.46
C ALA A 87 0.52 19.09 1.28
N GLU A 88 0.36 18.79 2.57
CA GLU A 88 -0.53 19.56 3.47
C GLU A 88 -0.14 21.04 3.60
N VAL A 89 1.13 21.37 3.35
CA VAL A 89 1.66 22.74 3.45
C VAL A 89 2.14 23.31 2.10
N GLY A 90 1.76 22.66 0.98
CA GLY A 90 2.12 23.14 -0.36
C GLY A 90 3.62 23.07 -0.68
N VAL A 91 4.34 22.15 -0.05
CA VAL A 91 5.74 21.86 -0.34
C VAL A 91 5.82 20.71 -1.34
N GLY A 92 6.70 20.84 -2.34
CA GLY A 92 6.90 19.82 -3.37
C GLY A 92 7.43 18.49 -2.80
N PRO A 93 7.19 17.36 -3.47
CA PRO A 93 7.55 16.05 -2.94
C PRO A 93 9.08 15.88 -2.81
N ILE A 94 9.49 15.19 -1.74
CA ILE A 94 10.86 14.74 -1.53
C ILE A 94 11.10 13.43 -2.27
N LYS A 95 12.34 13.22 -2.73
CA LYS A 95 12.76 12.03 -3.49
C LYS A 95 13.72 11.18 -2.67
N TRP A 96 13.65 9.87 -2.87
CA TRP A 96 14.64 8.96 -2.31
C TRP A 96 16.01 9.17 -2.97
N ASN A 97 17.09 9.02 -2.19
CA ASN A 97 18.46 9.03 -2.70
C ASN A 97 19.29 7.94 -2.02
N ASP A 98 19.82 7.01 -2.80
CA ASP A 98 20.54 5.85 -2.29
C ASP A 98 21.88 6.21 -1.62
N THR A 99 22.54 7.28 -2.04
CA THR A 99 23.77 7.75 -1.38
C THR A 99 23.48 8.29 0.02
N VAL A 100 22.39 9.07 0.16
CA VAL A 100 21.94 9.57 1.47
C VAL A 100 21.44 8.42 2.34
N ALA A 101 20.78 7.42 1.76
CA ALA A 101 20.29 6.26 2.49
C ALA A 101 21.43 5.36 2.98
N ALA A 102 22.48 5.17 2.17
CA ALA A 102 23.68 4.45 2.59
C ALA A 102 24.37 5.14 3.77
N TYR A 103 24.41 6.48 3.79
CA TYR A 103 24.89 7.24 4.94
C TYR A 103 24.03 6.98 6.19
N ALA A 104 22.71 7.09 6.06
CA ALA A 104 21.76 6.84 7.15
C ALA A 104 21.90 5.40 7.70
N GLN A 105 22.06 4.40 6.82
CA GLN A 105 22.24 3.00 7.22
C GLN A 105 23.53 2.77 7.99
N ASN A 106 24.66 3.30 7.49
CA ASN A 106 25.94 3.20 8.19
C ASN A 106 25.85 3.83 9.60
N TYR A 107 25.11 4.93 9.74
CA TYR A 107 24.93 5.57 11.03
C TYR A 107 24.01 4.74 11.94
N ALA A 108 22.87 4.25 11.44
CA ALA A 108 21.95 3.39 12.19
C ALA A 108 22.66 2.13 12.72
N ASP A 109 23.51 1.51 11.89
CA ASP A 109 24.27 0.31 12.26
C ASP A 109 25.25 0.59 13.41
N SER A 110 25.88 1.77 13.43
CA SER A 110 26.75 2.19 14.53
C SER A 110 26.04 2.38 15.88
N LYS A 111 24.70 2.49 15.86
CA LYS A 111 23.87 2.69 17.05
C LYS A 111 23.26 1.40 17.59
N ILE A 112 23.48 0.25 16.95
CA ILE A 112 22.90 -1.02 17.40
C ILE A 112 23.28 -1.36 18.85
N GLU A 113 24.50 -1.06 19.26
CA GLU A 113 24.98 -1.39 20.62
C GLU A 113 24.34 -0.52 21.71
N THR A 114 24.22 0.78 21.48
CA THR A 114 23.82 1.77 22.51
C THR A 114 22.38 2.25 22.38
N CYS A 115 21.82 2.22 21.17
CA CYS A 115 20.57 2.88 20.79
C CYS A 115 20.54 4.39 21.10
N GLU A 116 21.69 5.05 21.22
CA GLU A 116 21.72 6.44 21.68
C GLU A 116 21.13 7.41 20.63
N MET A 117 20.21 8.27 21.06
CA MET A 117 19.57 9.32 20.27
C MET A 117 20.47 10.56 20.13
N VAL A 118 21.62 10.39 19.47
CA VAL A 118 22.61 11.45 19.23
C VAL A 118 22.76 11.65 17.74
N HIS A 119 22.81 12.91 17.30
CA HIS A 119 22.98 13.26 15.89
C HIS A 119 24.38 12.95 15.35
N SER A 120 24.45 12.55 14.08
CA SER A 120 25.69 12.12 13.42
C SER A 120 26.77 13.18 13.25
N GLN A 121 26.42 14.47 13.36
CA GLN A 121 27.27 15.61 12.99
C GLN A 121 27.75 15.56 11.52
N GLY A 122 27.00 14.83 10.68
CA GLY A 122 27.26 14.70 9.26
C GLY A 122 26.90 15.92 8.41
N PRO A 123 27.10 15.83 7.08
CA PRO A 123 26.80 16.92 6.16
C PRO A 123 25.30 17.06 5.81
N TYR A 124 24.44 16.18 6.34
CA TYR A 124 23.02 16.12 6.02
C TYR A 124 22.17 16.70 7.16
N GLY A 125 20.96 17.16 6.82
CA GLY A 125 19.93 17.36 7.84
C GLY A 125 19.54 16.01 8.41
N GLU A 126 19.00 15.95 9.62
CA GLU A 126 18.79 14.67 10.28
C GLU A 126 17.60 14.69 11.24
N ASN A 127 16.76 13.66 11.15
CA ASN A 127 15.79 13.33 12.19
C ASN A 127 16.09 11.93 12.72
N LEU A 128 15.96 11.77 14.04
CA LEU A 128 16.12 10.50 14.73
C LEU A 128 14.80 10.11 15.40
N ALA A 129 14.53 8.81 15.49
CA ALA A 129 13.48 8.27 16.35
C ALA A 129 13.95 6.95 16.96
N GLU A 130 13.43 6.65 18.13
CA GLU A 130 13.55 5.31 18.73
C GLU A 130 12.18 4.84 19.21
N GLY A 131 12.01 3.52 19.30
CA GLY A 131 10.82 2.97 19.94
C GLY A 131 10.84 1.47 20.08
N TYR A 132 9.96 0.97 20.95
CA TYR A 132 9.81 -0.47 21.19
C TYR A 132 9.07 -1.16 20.04
N GLY A 133 9.42 -2.44 19.80
CA GLY A 133 8.78 -3.27 18.78
C GLY A 133 9.23 -2.92 17.37
N GLU A 134 8.50 -3.39 16.35
CA GLU A 134 8.89 -3.23 14.94
C GLU A 134 8.40 -1.88 14.38
N MET A 135 8.97 -0.76 14.87
CA MET A 135 8.68 0.58 14.33
C MET A 135 9.02 0.63 12.84
N THR A 136 8.00 0.88 12.02
CA THR A 136 8.12 1.10 10.57
C THR A 136 8.66 2.50 10.26
N GLY A 137 9.19 2.69 9.06
CA GLY A 137 9.67 4.00 8.62
C GLY A 137 8.55 5.03 8.58
N GLY A 138 7.39 4.63 8.06
CA GLY A 138 6.20 5.47 8.06
C GLY A 138 5.71 5.84 9.47
N GLN A 139 5.87 4.96 10.47
CA GLN A 139 5.55 5.31 11.87
C GLN A 139 6.51 6.35 12.44
N ALA A 140 7.81 6.25 12.15
CA ALA A 140 8.79 7.24 12.60
C ALA A 140 8.51 8.63 12.00
N VAL A 141 8.21 8.70 10.70
CA VAL A 141 7.87 9.99 10.06
C VAL A 141 6.55 10.55 10.60
N LYS A 142 5.53 9.71 10.83
CA LYS A 142 4.29 10.13 11.50
C LYS A 142 4.56 10.69 12.89
N PHE A 143 5.46 10.06 13.63
CA PHE A 143 5.86 10.51 14.95
C PHE A 143 6.48 11.91 14.90
N TRP A 144 7.43 12.16 13.99
CA TRP A 144 7.96 13.51 13.76
C TRP A 144 6.90 14.54 13.35
N VAL A 145 5.93 14.13 12.54
CA VAL A 145 4.82 15.01 12.12
C VAL A 145 3.88 15.37 13.28
N THR A 146 3.88 14.61 14.39
CA THR A 146 3.08 14.96 15.57
C THR A 146 3.50 16.27 16.23
N GLU A 147 4.68 16.79 15.91
CA GLU A 147 5.13 18.12 16.38
C GLU A 147 4.48 19.30 15.62
N LYS A 148 3.71 19.04 14.55
CA LYS A 148 3.03 20.08 13.76
C LYS A 148 2.26 21.12 14.61
N PRO A 149 1.47 20.74 15.65
CA PRO A 149 0.77 21.69 16.49
C PRO A 149 1.70 22.60 17.30
N ASN A 150 2.97 22.21 17.47
CA ASN A 150 3.98 22.97 18.19
C ASN A 150 4.71 23.97 17.29
N TYR A 151 4.47 24.00 15.98
CA TYR A 151 5.08 24.98 15.09
C TYR A 151 4.11 26.10 14.75
N ASP A 152 4.43 27.32 15.17
CA ASP A 152 3.71 28.51 14.74
C ASP A 152 4.41 29.15 13.53
N TYR A 153 3.75 29.07 12.37
CA TYR A 153 4.26 29.62 11.12
C TYR A 153 4.36 31.15 11.14
N ALA A 154 3.47 31.84 11.87
CA ALA A 154 3.44 33.30 11.88
C ALA A 154 4.69 33.86 12.56
N SER A 155 5.02 33.34 13.75
CA SER A 155 6.25 33.69 14.48
C SER A 155 7.51 33.00 13.95
N ASN A 156 7.38 31.92 13.17
CA ASN A 156 8.47 31.03 12.77
C ASN A 156 9.20 30.44 13.99
N THR A 157 8.46 30.02 15.01
CA THR A 157 9.03 29.44 16.24
C THR A 157 8.26 28.23 16.70
N CYS A 158 8.92 27.38 17.49
CA CYS A 158 8.22 26.34 18.23
C CYS A 158 7.49 26.96 19.43
N VAL A 159 6.24 26.59 19.63
CA VAL A 159 5.36 27.03 20.70
C VAL A 159 4.95 25.84 21.55
N GLY A 160 5.08 25.96 22.87
CA GLY A 160 4.74 24.91 23.83
C GLY A 160 5.80 23.82 23.98
N ASP A 161 6.23 23.22 22.87
CA ASP A 161 7.21 22.12 22.86
C ASP A 161 8.06 22.16 21.56
N VAL A 162 8.94 21.18 21.36
CA VAL A 162 9.82 21.06 20.19
C VAL A 162 9.05 20.85 18.89
N CYS A 163 9.63 21.37 17.81
CA CYS A 163 9.06 21.27 16.46
C CYS A 163 10.10 20.98 15.35
N GLY A 164 11.35 20.72 15.74
CA GLY A 164 12.48 20.58 14.82
C GLY A 164 12.36 19.39 13.87
N HIS A 165 11.76 18.28 14.31
CA HIS A 165 11.58 17.13 13.44
C HIS A 165 10.52 17.43 12.39
N TYR A 166 9.39 18.04 12.79
CA TYR A 166 8.36 18.45 11.85
C TYR A 166 8.92 19.44 10.82
N THR A 167 9.61 20.50 11.24
CA THR A 167 10.15 21.51 10.31
C THR A 167 11.14 20.91 9.32
N GLN A 168 11.92 19.89 9.71
CA GLN A 168 12.80 19.17 8.79
C GLN A 168 12.01 18.31 7.78
N VAL A 169 10.97 17.59 8.23
CA VAL A 169 10.11 16.77 7.33
C VAL A 169 9.52 17.63 6.20
N VAL A 170 9.05 18.83 6.55
CA VAL A 170 8.43 19.76 5.60
C VAL A 170 9.38 20.79 5.01
N TRP A 171 10.69 20.67 5.23
CA TRP A 171 11.68 21.65 4.77
C TRP A 171 11.72 21.73 3.23
N ARG A 172 11.36 22.90 2.70
CA ARG A 172 11.18 23.13 1.25
C ARG A 172 12.44 22.84 0.45
N ASN A 173 13.60 23.24 0.97
CA ASN A 173 14.87 23.10 0.27
C ASN A 173 15.47 21.70 0.36
N SER A 174 14.98 20.83 1.25
CA SER A 174 15.40 19.43 1.29
C SER A 174 14.65 18.66 0.19
N THR A 175 15.35 18.34 -0.89
CA THR A 175 14.78 17.68 -2.08
C THR A 175 15.00 16.18 -2.11
N TYR A 176 16.00 15.69 -1.36
CA TYR A 176 16.34 14.29 -1.24
C TYR A 176 16.32 13.84 0.21
N VAL A 177 15.90 12.59 0.42
CA VAL A 177 15.97 11.91 1.71
C VAL A 177 16.50 10.50 1.53
N GLY A 178 17.25 10.03 2.51
CA GLY A 178 17.62 8.64 2.66
C GLY A 178 17.49 8.24 4.11
N CYS A 179 16.85 7.11 4.38
CA CYS A 179 16.52 6.69 5.74
C CYS A 179 16.98 5.26 6.01
N ALA A 180 17.13 4.93 7.28
CA ALA A 180 17.46 3.59 7.72
C ALA A 180 16.78 3.27 9.05
N ARG A 181 16.68 1.96 9.32
CA ARG A 181 16.22 1.42 10.60
C ARG A 181 17.17 0.31 11.02
N ALA A 182 17.53 0.28 12.29
CA ALA A 182 18.35 -0.77 12.88
C ALA A 182 17.73 -1.22 14.19
N LYS A 183 17.75 -2.53 14.46
CA LYS A 183 17.28 -3.09 15.73
C LYS A 183 18.44 -3.09 16.71
N CYS A 184 18.31 -2.34 17.79
CA CYS A 184 19.29 -2.23 18.85
C CYS A 184 19.31 -3.48 19.74
N ASN A 185 20.40 -3.68 20.49
CA ASN A 185 20.57 -4.79 21.43
C ASN A 185 19.56 -4.77 22.59
N ASN A 186 19.04 -3.59 22.96
CA ASN A 186 17.96 -3.44 23.94
C ASN A 186 16.57 -3.81 23.38
N GLY A 187 16.49 -4.24 22.11
CA GLY A 187 15.26 -4.64 21.42
C GLY A 187 14.46 -3.49 20.83
N TRP A 188 14.90 -2.25 20.98
CA TRP A 188 14.27 -1.08 20.36
C TRP A 188 14.72 -0.93 18.91
N MET A 189 13.93 -0.21 18.13
CA MET A 189 14.30 0.21 16.79
C MET A 189 14.86 1.61 16.85
N PHE A 190 16.05 1.80 16.29
CA PHE A 190 16.62 3.10 15.96
C PHE A 190 16.27 3.44 14.51
N VAL A 191 15.80 4.67 14.27
CA VAL A 191 15.43 5.17 12.94
C VAL A 191 16.13 6.50 12.72
N ILE A 192 16.73 6.63 11.55
CA ILE A 192 17.33 7.89 11.06
C ILE A 192 16.81 8.19 9.66
N CYS A 193 16.47 9.45 9.40
CA CYS A 193 16.37 9.99 8.05
C CYS A 193 17.36 11.14 7.90
N SER A 194 18.18 11.06 6.85
CA SER A 194 19.11 12.11 6.44
C SER A 194 18.54 12.87 5.24
N TYR A 195 18.68 14.20 5.25
CA TYR A 195 18.06 15.11 4.28
C TYR A 195 19.11 15.91 3.51
N TYR A 196 18.92 16.06 2.21
CA TYR A 196 19.81 16.82 1.35
C TYR A 196 19.05 17.75 0.37
N PRO A 197 19.43 19.04 0.28
CA PRO A 197 20.20 19.82 1.26
C PRO A 197 19.66 19.75 2.71
N PRO A 198 20.50 20.01 3.73
CA PRO A 198 20.06 20.08 5.13
C PRO A 198 18.99 21.17 5.33
N GLY A 199 18.13 20.96 6.32
CA GLY A 199 17.12 21.94 6.72
C GLY A 199 17.38 22.56 8.09
N ASN A 200 16.34 23.17 8.66
CA ASN A 200 16.35 23.78 9.99
C ASN A 200 17.42 24.88 10.17
N TYR A 201 17.71 25.65 9.11
CA TYR A 201 18.55 26.83 9.23
C TYR A 201 17.87 27.90 10.07
N ILE A 202 18.59 28.42 11.07
CA ILE A 202 18.08 29.44 11.99
C ILE A 202 17.67 30.69 11.21
N GLY A 203 16.41 31.11 11.38
CA GLY A 203 15.85 32.30 10.73
C GLY A 203 15.23 32.04 9.36
N GLU A 204 15.43 30.86 8.78
CA GLU A 204 14.74 30.44 7.56
C GLU A 204 13.40 29.77 7.87
N ARG A 205 12.46 29.83 6.93
CA ARG A 205 11.16 29.18 7.05
C ARG A 205 11.18 27.81 6.36
N PRO A 206 10.53 26.79 6.97
CA PRO A 206 10.46 25.46 6.38
C PRO A 206 9.58 25.40 5.13
N TYR A 207 8.56 26.26 4.96
CA TYR A 207 7.67 26.22 3.81
C TYR A 207 7.14 27.57 3.35
#